data_AF-A0ABD5SEW9-F1
#
_entry.id   AF-A0ABD5SEW9-F1
#
_cell.length_a   1.000
_cell.length_b   1.000
_cell.length_c   1.000
_cell.angle_alpha   90.00
_cell.angle_beta   90.00
_cell.angle_gamma   90.00
#
_symmetry.space_group_name_H-M   'P 1'
#
loop_
_entity.id
_entity.type
_entity.pdbx_description
1 polymer ?
#
loop_
_entity_poly.entity_id
_entity_poly.type
_entity_poly.pdbx_seq_one_letter_code
_entity_poly.pdbx_strand_id
1 'polypeptide(L)'
;VGGRAVGYTGWTLAFAVALPPDSDAAAGGIEGRYDRVSGTVASALETLGASVIDGEPAASFCPGAHSLRVAGSGGKVAGVAQRVRSDAVLVAGCLVVTREEAAALGSVLGPVYDALEVPFDPASVGCIEDAGGPPDHRSVARAVESGLVAMVRGDREPCGLRTAGGEPSDEPNHEPGDGRVDPSIETVRVGSEPW
;
A
#
# COMPACT_ATOMS: atom_id res chain seq x y z
N VAL A 1 -20.14 4.53 0.01
CA VAL A 1 -20.38 3.24 0.69
C VAL A 1 -19.12 2.86 1.46
N GLY A 2 -19.24 2.31 2.66
CA GLY A 2 -18.09 1.83 3.45
C GLY A 2 -17.77 0.37 3.15
N GLY A 3 -16.54 -0.08 3.48
CA GLY A 3 -16.11 -1.48 3.35
C GLY A 3 -16.80 -2.44 4.33
N ARG A 4 -16.61 -3.75 4.15
CA ARG A 4 -17.07 -4.78 5.10
C ARG A 4 -16.00 -5.04 6.18
N ALA A 5 -16.28 -5.96 7.10
CA ALA A 5 -15.39 -6.28 8.20
C ALA A 5 -14.00 -6.76 7.72
N VAL A 6 -12.95 -6.19 8.31
CA VAL A 6 -11.53 -6.56 8.13
C VAL A 6 -10.96 -6.82 9.52
N GLY A 7 -10.21 -7.91 9.68
CA GLY A 7 -9.50 -8.24 10.90
C GLY A 7 -8.08 -7.68 10.87
N TYR A 8 -7.59 -7.23 12.02
CA TYR A 8 -6.18 -6.91 12.23
C TYR A 8 -5.67 -7.78 13.36
N THR A 9 -4.64 -8.56 13.08
CA THR A 9 -3.89 -9.31 14.10
C THR A 9 -2.81 -8.41 14.69
N GLY A 10 -2.07 -8.91 15.68
CA GLY A 10 -0.86 -8.23 16.16
C GLY A 10 0.27 -8.11 15.12
N TRP A 11 0.12 -8.79 13.97
CA TRP A 11 1.12 -8.87 12.92
C TRP A 11 0.66 -8.22 11.61
N THR A 12 -0.58 -7.74 11.54
CA THR A 12 -1.12 -7.19 10.28
C THR A 12 -0.38 -5.92 9.88
N LEU A 13 0.21 -5.99 8.70
CA LEU A 13 0.94 -4.88 8.14
C LEU A 13 -0.04 -3.93 7.47
N ALA A 14 -0.23 -2.76 8.09
CA ALA A 14 -1.05 -1.69 7.55
C ALA A 14 -0.16 -0.62 6.91
N PHE A 15 -0.64 -0.01 5.84
CA PHE A 15 -0.01 1.16 5.22
C PHE A 15 -1.05 2.23 4.91
N ALA A 16 -0.61 3.47 4.82
CA ALA A 16 -1.42 4.57 4.33
C ALA A 16 -0.53 5.59 3.61
N VAL A 17 -1.08 6.19 2.56
CA VAL A 17 -0.46 7.27 1.80
C VAL A 17 -1.44 8.42 1.65
N ALA A 18 -0.98 9.62 1.99
CA ALA A 18 -1.74 10.86 1.80
C ALA A 18 -1.35 11.48 0.45
N LEU A 19 -2.35 11.82 -0.35
CA LEU A 19 -2.22 12.39 -1.68
C LEU A 19 -2.96 13.74 -1.75
N PRO A 20 -2.49 14.69 -2.57
CA PRO A 20 -3.20 15.95 -2.81
C PRO A 20 -4.53 15.69 -3.56
N PRO A 21 -5.56 16.51 -3.33
CA PRO A 21 -6.87 16.34 -3.98
C PRO A 21 -6.83 16.53 -5.51
N ASP A 22 -5.87 17.30 -6.02
CA ASP A 22 -5.73 17.59 -7.46
C ASP A 22 -5.05 16.45 -8.26
N SER A 23 -4.66 15.34 -7.61
CA SER A 23 -4.21 14.14 -8.31
C SER A 23 -5.30 13.54 -9.23
N ASP A 24 -6.55 13.97 -9.06
CA ASP A 24 -7.75 13.34 -9.61
C ASP A 24 -7.97 13.57 -11.10
N ALA A 25 -7.58 14.73 -11.64
CA ALA A 25 -7.83 15.06 -13.04
C ALA A 25 -6.81 14.42 -14.00
N ALA A 26 -5.56 14.23 -13.56
CA ALA A 26 -4.51 13.60 -14.35
C ALA A 26 -4.45 12.07 -14.18
N ALA A 27 -4.94 11.53 -13.05
CA ALA A 27 -4.80 10.12 -12.69
C ALA A 27 -6.13 9.33 -12.71
N GLY A 28 -7.13 9.72 -13.50
CA GLY A 28 -8.33 8.89 -13.71
C GLY A 28 -9.33 8.83 -12.53
N GLY A 29 -9.33 9.84 -11.65
CA GLY A 29 -10.27 9.94 -10.54
C GLY A 29 -10.11 8.86 -9.45
N ILE A 30 -11.23 8.38 -8.90
CA ILE A 30 -11.27 7.41 -7.78
C ILE A 30 -10.56 6.10 -8.14
N GLU A 31 -10.82 5.56 -9.33
CA GLU A 31 -10.28 4.27 -9.77
C GLU A 31 -8.78 4.35 -9.99
N GLY A 32 -8.30 5.36 -10.72
CA GLY A 32 -6.86 5.44 -10.98
C GLY A 32 -6.02 5.75 -9.74
N ARG A 33 -6.59 6.35 -8.67
CA ARG A 33 -5.90 6.40 -7.36
C ARG A 33 -5.75 5.01 -6.74
N TYR A 34 -6.78 4.17 -6.83
CA TYR A 34 -6.67 2.80 -6.35
C TYR A 34 -5.65 2.02 -7.18
N ASP A 35 -5.78 2.02 -8.51
CA ASP A 35 -4.88 1.28 -9.41
C ASP A 35 -3.43 1.68 -9.23
N ARG A 36 -3.18 2.98 -9.01
CA ARG A 36 -1.85 3.49 -8.77
C ARG A 36 -1.25 2.97 -7.46
N VAL A 37 -2.02 3.02 -6.37
CA VAL A 37 -1.53 2.56 -5.06
C VAL A 37 -1.42 1.05 -5.02
N SER A 38 -2.43 0.31 -5.50
CA SER A 38 -2.39 -1.16 -5.58
C SER A 38 -1.29 -1.64 -6.50
N GLY A 39 -1.08 -0.99 -7.66
CA GLY A 39 0.01 -1.30 -8.59
C GLY A 39 1.39 -1.03 -8.00
N THR A 40 1.55 0.04 -7.21
CA THR A 40 2.80 0.32 -6.48
C THR A 40 3.08 -0.76 -5.43
N VAL A 41 2.06 -1.18 -4.69
CA VAL A 41 2.18 -2.27 -3.72
C VAL A 41 2.49 -3.60 -4.42
N ALA A 42 1.81 -3.93 -5.51
CA ALA A 42 2.05 -5.14 -6.29
C ALA A 42 3.50 -5.17 -6.81
N SER A 43 3.97 -4.09 -7.42
CA SER A 43 5.35 -3.98 -7.88
C SER A 43 6.36 -4.14 -6.75
N ALA A 44 6.13 -3.53 -5.58
CA ALA A 44 6.99 -3.71 -4.42
C ALA A 44 7.05 -5.20 -3.97
N LEU A 45 5.92 -5.90 -3.97
CA LEU A 45 5.86 -7.33 -3.64
C LEU A 45 6.58 -8.19 -4.69
N GLU A 46 6.45 -7.88 -5.97
CA GLU A 46 7.15 -8.57 -7.06
C GLU A 46 8.68 -8.44 -6.93
N THR A 47 9.19 -7.29 -6.49
CA THR A 47 10.64 -7.13 -6.23
C THR A 47 11.15 -8.04 -5.12
N LEU A 48 10.27 -8.49 -4.22
CA LEU A 48 10.57 -9.47 -3.17
C LEU A 48 10.33 -10.92 -3.62
N GLY A 49 9.97 -11.15 -4.89
CA GLY A 49 9.69 -12.48 -5.45
C GLY A 49 8.26 -12.98 -5.23
N ALA A 50 7.36 -12.15 -4.69
CA ALA A 50 5.96 -12.52 -4.51
C ALA A 50 5.17 -12.33 -5.82
N SER A 51 4.58 -13.41 -6.34
CA SER A 51 3.72 -13.36 -7.52
C SER A 51 2.27 -13.06 -7.13
N VAL A 52 1.85 -11.81 -7.33
CA VAL A 52 0.51 -11.32 -7.01
C VAL A 52 -0.17 -10.76 -8.26
N ILE A 53 -1.50 -10.82 -8.28
CA ILE A 53 -2.32 -10.25 -9.36
C ILE A 53 -3.49 -9.47 -8.76
N ASP A 54 -4.02 -8.51 -9.50
CA ASP A 54 -5.31 -7.91 -9.19
C ASP A 54 -6.41 -8.96 -9.22
N GLY A 55 -7.28 -8.94 -8.22
CA GLY A 55 -8.45 -9.80 -8.20
C GLY A 55 -9.04 -10.01 -6.82
N GLU A 56 -10.35 -10.18 -6.81
CA GLU A 56 -11.15 -10.52 -5.64
C GLU A 56 -11.45 -12.02 -5.65
N PRO A 57 -10.90 -12.82 -4.70
CA PRO A 57 -11.35 -14.19 -4.53
C PRO A 57 -12.84 -14.24 -4.13
N ALA A 58 -13.55 -15.27 -4.58
CA ALA A 58 -14.94 -15.49 -4.20
C ALA A 58 -15.06 -15.66 -2.68
N ALA A 59 -16.15 -15.13 -2.10
CA ALA A 59 -16.40 -15.15 -0.66
C ALA A 59 -15.22 -14.62 0.18
N SER A 60 -14.48 -13.64 -0.33
CA SER A 60 -13.37 -13.01 0.39
C SER A 60 -13.83 -11.97 1.42
N PHE A 61 -12.97 -11.75 2.41
CA PHE A 61 -13.18 -10.66 3.36
C PHE A 61 -13.01 -9.30 2.68
N CYS A 62 -13.87 -8.36 3.08
CA CYS A 62 -13.94 -7.00 2.58
C CYS A 62 -13.72 -6.92 1.05
N PRO A 63 -14.63 -7.51 0.26
CA PRO A 63 -14.48 -7.58 -1.18
C PRO A 63 -14.39 -6.19 -1.81
N GLY A 64 -13.65 -6.11 -2.91
CA GLY A 64 -13.34 -4.88 -3.63
C GLY A 64 -12.45 -5.14 -4.84
N ALA A 65 -12.73 -4.42 -5.92
CA ALA A 65 -12.08 -4.59 -7.23
C ALA A 65 -10.55 -4.41 -7.20
N HIS A 66 -10.02 -3.63 -6.26
CA HIS A 66 -8.58 -3.36 -6.12
C HIS A 66 -7.93 -4.23 -5.03
N SER A 67 -8.41 -5.46 -4.85
CA SER A 67 -7.75 -6.46 -4.02
C SER A 67 -6.57 -7.06 -4.76
N LEU A 68 -5.49 -7.38 -4.04
CA LEU A 68 -4.41 -8.21 -4.56
C LEU A 68 -4.57 -9.63 -4.02
N ARG A 69 -4.30 -10.62 -4.88
CA ARG A 69 -4.31 -12.04 -4.51
C ARG A 69 -3.08 -12.75 -5.04
N VAL A 70 -2.78 -13.91 -4.48
CA VAL A 70 -1.75 -14.81 -5.01
C VAL A 70 -2.10 -15.18 -6.46
N ALA A 71 -1.12 -15.14 -7.35
CA ALA A 71 -1.31 -15.50 -8.76
C ALA A 71 -1.89 -16.92 -8.93
N GLY A 72 -2.67 -17.12 -10.01
CA GLY A 72 -3.43 -18.35 -10.20
C GLY A 72 -4.77 -18.34 -9.44
N SER A 73 -5.03 -19.36 -8.63
CA SER A 73 -6.29 -19.54 -7.88
C SER A 73 -6.13 -19.32 -6.37
N GLY A 74 -5.16 -18.50 -5.95
CA GLY A 74 -4.86 -18.31 -4.53
C GLY A 74 -5.67 -17.19 -3.86
N GLY A 75 -5.50 -17.10 -2.53
CA GLY A 75 -6.26 -16.20 -1.67
C GLY A 75 -5.82 -14.74 -1.73
N LYS A 76 -6.63 -13.87 -1.12
CA LYS A 76 -6.43 -12.42 -1.03
C LYS A 76 -5.28 -12.11 -0.08
N VAL A 77 -4.29 -11.38 -0.57
CA VAL A 77 -3.09 -10.97 0.19
C VAL A 77 -3.14 -9.52 0.65
N ALA A 78 -3.88 -8.68 -0.09
CA ALA A 78 -4.05 -7.27 0.26
C ALA A 78 -5.41 -6.73 -0.16
N GLY A 79 -5.83 -5.66 0.52
CA GLY A 79 -6.97 -4.84 0.12
C GLY A 79 -6.68 -3.37 0.42
N VAL A 80 -7.26 -2.49 -0.39
CA VAL A 80 -7.14 -1.03 -0.23
C VAL A 80 -8.50 -0.38 -0.07
N ALA A 81 -8.51 0.73 0.65
CA ALA A 81 -9.64 1.62 0.84
C ALA A 81 -9.16 3.07 0.74
N GLN A 82 -10.04 3.98 0.32
CA GLN A 82 -9.71 5.39 0.27
C GLN A 82 -10.74 6.28 0.95
N ARG A 83 -10.26 7.36 1.56
CA ARG A 83 -11.07 8.45 2.12
C ARG A 83 -10.67 9.76 1.46
N VAL A 84 -11.64 10.38 0.80
CA VAL A 84 -11.48 11.68 0.13
C VAL A 84 -12.03 12.79 1.02
N ARG A 85 -11.27 13.86 1.16
CA ARG A 85 -11.65 15.16 1.75
C ARG A 85 -11.34 16.25 0.74
N SER A 86 -11.80 17.48 1.02
CA SER A 86 -11.55 18.64 0.15
C SER A 86 -10.07 19.04 0.07
N ASP A 87 -9.28 18.66 1.07
CA ASP A 87 -7.89 19.08 1.27
C ASP A 87 -6.88 17.93 1.17
N ALA A 88 -7.35 16.68 1.25
CA ALA A 88 -6.49 15.50 1.16
C ALA A 88 -7.27 14.25 0.75
N VAL A 89 -6.55 13.32 0.11
CA VAL A 89 -6.99 11.94 -0.09
C VAL A 89 -6.09 11.02 0.71
N LEU A 90 -6.67 10.14 1.51
CA LEU A 90 -5.96 9.06 2.18
C LEU A 90 -6.29 7.74 1.48
N VAL A 91 -5.29 7.06 0.92
CA VAL A 91 -5.42 5.68 0.46
C VAL A 91 -4.69 4.79 1.45
N ALA A 92 -5.36 3.79 2.00
CA ALA A 92 -4.83 2.90 3.01
C ALA A 92 -5.11 1.45 2.64
N GLY A 93 -4.29 0.54 3.15
CA GLY A 93 -4.47 -0.88 2.94
C GLY A 93 -3.81 -1.72 4.01
N CYS A 94 -4.06 -3.02 3.94
CA CYS A 94 -3.44 -4.02 4.80
C CYS A 94 -2.88 -5.17 3.94
N LEU A 95 -1.85 -5.81 4.46
CA LEU A 95 -1.13 -6.93 3.85
C LEU A 95 -1.09 -8.10 4.83
N VAL A 96 -1.37 -9.30 4.34
CA VAL A 96 -1.23 -10.55 5.09
C VAL A 96 0.09 -11.19 4.70
N VAL A 97 1.01 -11.31 5.65
CA VAL A 97 2.41 -11.68 5.31
C VAL A 97 2.64 -13.18 5.39
N THR A 98 2.20 -13.82 6.49
CA THR A 98 2.50 -15.22 6.79
C THR A 98 1.28 -16.11 6.75
N ARG A 99 1.49 -17.42 6.56
CA ARG A 99 0.42 -18.43 6.66
C ARG A 99 -0.25 -18.46 8.02
N GLU A 100 0.53 -18.25 9.08
CA GLU A 100 0.03 -18.19 10.46
C GLU A 100 -0.97 -17.03 10.62
N GLU A 101 -0.64 -15.86 10.07
CA GLU A 101 -1.54 -14.71 10.07
C GLU A 101 -2.82 -14.97 9.25
N ALA A 102 -2.68 -15.55 8.06
CA ALA A 102 -3.83 -15.91 7.22
C ALA A 102 -4.79 -16.86 7.95
N ALA A 103 -4.26 -17.89 8.62
CA ALA A 103 -5.05 -18.83 9.41
C ALA A 103 -5.74 -18.13 10.61
N ALA A 104 -5.04 -17.24 11.31
CA ALA A 104 -5.61 -16.46 12.41
C ALA A 104 -6.75 -15.55 11.94
N LEU A 105 -6.57 -14.86 10.82
CA LEU A 105 -7.62 -14.04 10.21
C LEU A 105 -8.83 -14.88 9.79
N GLY A 106 -8.62 -16.00 9.10
CA GLY A 106 -9.71 -16.91 8.72
C GLY A 106 -10.52 -17.38 9.93
N SER A 107 -9.85 -17.72 11.04
CA SER A 107 -10.50 -18.15 12.27
C SER A 107 -11.32 -17.06 12.96
N VAL A 108 -10.84 -15.81 12.99
CA VAL A 108 -11.55 -14.69 13.62
C VAL A 108 -12.69 -14.17 12.75
N LEU A 109 -12.49 -14.15 11.43
CA LEU A 109 -13.47 -13.59 10.50
C LEU A 109 -14.68 -14.51 10.30
N GLY A 110 -14.52 -15.84 10.38
CA GLY A 110 -15.62 -16.79 10.24
C GLY A 110 -16.86 -16.44 11.09
N PRO A 111 -16.73 -16.42 12.43
CA PRO A 111 -17.85 -16.09 13.31
C PRO A 111 -18.44 -14.68 13.08
N VAL A 112 -17.62 -13.72 12.65
CA VAL A 112 -18.07 -12.36 12.34
C VAL A 112 -18.92 -12.34 11.07
N TYR A 113 -18.46 -13.00 10.01
CA TYR A 113 -19.19 -13.06 8.74
C TYR A 113 -20.45 -13.91 8.84
N ASP A 114 -20.43 -14.98 9.64
CA ASP A 114 -21.62 -15.77 9.99
C ASP A 114 -22.67 -14.89 10.68
N ALA A 115 -22.26 -14.08 11.68
CA ALA A 115 -23.15 -13.17 12.38
C ALA A 115 -23.68 -12.02 11.49
N LEU A 116 -22.95 -11.68 10.43
CA LEU A 116 -23.37 -10.69 9.44
C LEU A 116 -24.20 -11.30 8.30
N GLU A 117 -24.38 -12.62 8.27
CA GLU A 117 -25.06 -13.36 7.20
C GLU A 117 -24.45 -13.10 5.81
N VAL A 118 -23.12 -12.93 5.74
CA VAL A 118 -22.38 -12.70 4.49
C VAL A 118 -21.50 -13.92 4.19
N PRO A 119 -21.54 -14.47 2.95
CA PRO A 119 -20.67 -15.58 2.59
C PRO A 119 -19.19 -15.25 2.78
N PHE A 120 -18.48 -16.13 3.50
CA PHE A 120 -17.06 -16.05 3.72
C PHE A 120 -16.43 -17.44 3.63
N ASP A 121 -15.36 -17.56 2.85
CA ASP A 121 -14.53 -18.75 2.80
C ASP A 121 -13.19 -18.45 3.49
N PRO A 122 -12.84 -19.08 4.63
CA PRO A 122 -11.54 -18.90 5.27
C PRO A 122 -10.35 -19.21 4.34
N ALA A 123 -10.51 -20.10 3.36
CA ALA A 123 -9.47 -20.40 2.37
C ALA A 123 -9.29 -19.28 1.32
N SER A 124 -10.20 -18.30 1.27
CA SER A 124 -10.04 -17.09 0.46
C SER A 124 -9.00 -16.12 1.03
N VAL A 125 -8.55 -16.31 2.27
CA VAL A 125 -7.46 -15.53 2.88
C VAL A 125 -6.13 -16.11 2.42
N GLY A 126 -5.35 -15.33 1.67
CA GLY A 126 -4.00 -15.69 1.24
C GLY A 126 -2.95 -14.93 2.02
N CYS A 127 -1.68 -15.21 1.74
CA CYS A 127 -0.56 -14.46 2.28
C CYS A 127 0.57 -14.27 1.26
N ILE A 128 1.49 -13.34 1.55
CA ILE A 128 2.68 -13.08 0.73
C ILE A 128 3.59 -14.32 0.66
N GLU A 129 3.67 -15.07 1.75
CA GLU A 129 4.43 -16.34 1.81
C GLU A 129 3.89 -17.39 0.81
N ASP A 130 2.58 -17.43 0.55
CA ASP A 130 1.97 -18.29 -0.48
C ASP A 130 2.24 -17.78 -1.91
N ALA A 131 2.46 -16.47 -2.06
CA ALA A 131 2.88 -15.88 -3.34
C ALA A 131 4.37 -16.11 -3.66
N GLY A 132 5.14 -16.73 -2.76
CA GLY A 132 6.59 -16.93 -2.92
C GLY A 132 7.44 -15.78 -2.37
N GLY A 133 6.83 -14.79 -1.72
CA GLY A 133 7.55 -13.72 -1.04
C GLY A 133 8.09 -14.15 0.33
N PRO A 134 8.91 -13.30 0.98
CA PRO A 134 9.49 -13.59 2.27
C PRO A 134 8.42 -13.56 3.38
N PRO A 135 8.40 -14.53 4.32
CA PRO A 135 7.57 -14.48 5.53
C PRO A 135 8.18 -13.52 6.58
N ASP A 136 8.54 -12.31 6.16
CA ASP A 136 9.17 -11.30 7.01
C ASP A 136 8.46 -9.94 6.85
N HIS A 137 7.68 -9.57 7.86
CA HIS A 137 6.92 -8.32 7.88
C HIS A 137 7.80 -7.08 7.67
N ARG A 138 9.04 -7.12 8.16
CA ARG A 138 9.97 -5.99 8.03
C ARG A 138 10.38 -5.78 6.58
N SER A 139 10.83 -6.82 5.88
CA SER A 139 11.23 -6.73 4.48
C SER A 139 10.06 -6.28 3.60
N VAL A 140 8.86 -6.85 3.84
CA VAL A 140 7.62 -6.43 3.16
C VAL A 140 7.33 -4.96 3.42
N ALA A 141 7.37 -4.51 4.67
CA ALA A 141 7.11 -3.13 5.04
C ALA A 141 8.07 -2.16 4.35
N ARG A 142 9.38 -2.49 4.35
CA ARG A 142 10.41 -1.64 3.75
C ARG A 142 10.26 -1.53 2.23
N ALA A 143 9.90 -2.62 1.56
CA ALA A 143 9.66 -2.60 0.13
C ALA A 143 8.42 -1.74 -0.20
N VAL A 144 7.31 -1.94 0.50
CA VAL A 144 6.07 -1.18 0.30
C VAL A 144 6.27 0.30 0.64
N GLU A 145 6.93 0.61 1.76
CA GLU A 145 7.29 1.98 2.15
C GLU A 145 8.12 2.64 1.03
N SER A 146 9.16 1.97 0.54
CA SER A 146 10.04 2.51 -0.50
C SER A 146 9.28 2.77 -1.81
N GLY A 147 8.41 1.84 -2.21
CA GLY A 147 7.56 1.98 -3.39
C GLY A 147 6.61 3.17 -3.29
N LEU A 148 5.90 3.29 -2.16
CA LEU A 148 4.97 4.40 -1.92
C LEU A 148 5.68 5.76 -1.85
N VAL A 149 6.86 5.83 -1.21
CA VAL A 149 7.65 7.07 -1.17
C VAL A 149 8.13 7.45 -2.57
N ALA A 150 8.62 6.50 -3.37
CA ALA A 150 9.04 6.75 -4.74
C ALA A 150 7.86 7.22 -5.61
N MET A 151 6.69 6.59 -5.46
CA MET A 151 5.45 6.96 -6.13
C MET A 151 5.08 8.42 -5.84
N VAL A 152 5.07 8.85 -4.57
CA VAL A 152 4.73 10.22 -4.18
C VAL A 152 5.77 11.23 -4.67
N ARG A 153 7.06 10.88 -4.65
CA ARG A 153 8.12 11.75 -5.18
C ARG A 153 8.03 11.94 -6.68
N GLY A 154 7.64 10.91 -7.43
CA GLY A 154 7.50 10.96 -8.88
C GLY A 154 6.42 11.91 -9.39
N ASP A 155 5.41 12.24 -8.57
CA ASP A 155 4.37 13.22 -8.93
C ASP A 155 4.82 14.67 -8.89
N ARG A 156 5.94 14.93 -8.24
CA ARG A 156 6.47 16.28 -8.18
C ARG A 156 7.16 16.54 -9.50
N GLU A 157 6.50 17.29 -10.38
CA GLU A 157 7.21 18.12 -11.35
C GLU A 157 8.37 18.79 -10.59
N PRO A 158 9.61 18.76 -11.11
CA PRO A 158 10.72 19.42 -10.44
C PRO A 158 10.28 20.86 -10.18
N CYS A 159 10.19 21.22 -8.90
CA CYS A 159 9.77 22.54 -8.48
C CYS A 159 10.67 23.52 -9.22
N GLY A 160 10.13 24.17 -10.26
CA GLY A 160 10.88 25.05 -11.11
C GLY A 160 11.43 26.14 -10.23
N LEU A 161 12.74 26.09 -9.96
CA LEU A 161 13.49 27.24 -9.51
C LEU A 161 13.16 28.33 -10.52
N ARG A 162 12.32 29.29 -10.11
CA ARG A 162 12.21 30.56 -10.83
C ARG A 162 13.60 31.17 -10.74
N THR A 163 14.40 30.99 -11.78
CA THR A 163 15.66 31.70 -11.94
C THR A 163 15.31 33.17 -12.08
N ALA A 164 15.42 33.90 -10.98
CA ALA A 164 15.63 35.34 -11.07
C ALA A 164 16.92 35.53 -11.87
N GLY A 165 16.81 36.19 -13.02
CA GLY A 165 17.92 36.34 -13.95
C GLY A 165 19.14 37.01 -13.31
N GLY A 166 20.31 36.54 -13.73
CA GLY A 166 21.62 37.11 -13.42
C GLY A 166 22.73 36.08 -13.49
N GLU A 167 23.41 35.98 -14.63
CA GLU A 167 24.78 35.46 -14.72
C GLU A 167 25.79 36.62 -14.53
N PRO A 168 27.11 36.39 -14.29
CA PRO A 168 27.84 35.10 -14.23
C PRO A 168 28.84 34.97 -13.06
N SER A 169 29.39 33.76 -12.81
CA SER A 169 30.85 33.43 -12.84
C SER A 169 31.26 32.20 -11.99
N ASP A 170 32.01 31.31 -12.64
CA ASP A 170 33.05 30.34 -12.19
C ASP A 170 32.76 29.18 -11.20
N GLU A 171 33.06 27.96 -11.67
CA GLU A 171 33.11 26.64 -11.01
C GLU A 171 34.32 26.44 -10.06
N PRO A 172 34.45 25.31 -9.33
CA PRO A 172 33.44 24.39 -8.79
C PRO A 172 33.68 24.09 -7.28
N ASN A 173 32.65 23.71 -6.53
CA ASN A 173 32.87 23.02 -5.25
C ASN A 173 31.95 21.80 -5.13
N HIS A 174 32.60 20.64 -5.06
CA HIS A 174 31.98 19.36 -4.75
C HIS A 174 31.82 19.30 -3.22
N GLU A 175 30.63 19.63 -2.72
CA GLU A 175 30.26 19.33 -1.33
C GLU A 175 29.44 18.04 -1.29
N PRO A 176 29.70 17.13 -0.33
CA PRO A 176 28.89 15.95 -0.15
C PRO A 176 27.48 16.37 0.28
N GLY A 177 26.46 15.84 -0.40
CA GLY A 177 25.06 16.17 -0.13
C GLY A 177 24.74 16.09 1.36
N ASP A 178 24.40 17.24 1.95
CA ASP A 178 23.76 17.35 3.26
C ASP A 178 22.59 16.37 3.26
N GLY A 179 22.66 15.34 4.12
CA GLY A 179 21.66 14.27 4.27
C GLY A 179 20.31 14.75 4.79
N ARG A 180 19.87 15.95 4.37
CA ARG A 180 18.57 16.53 4.63
C ARG A 180 17.49 15.70 3.96
N VAL A 181 16.76 15.00 4.81
CA VAL A 181 15.44 14.47 4.51
C VAL A 181 14.53 15.66 4.18
N ASP A 182 13.91 15.63 3.00
CA ASP A 182 12.87 16.57 2.58
C ASP A 182 11.71 16.54 3.61
N PRO A 183 11.38 17.67 4.29
CA PRO A 183 10.36 17.71 5.33
C PRO A 183 8.93 17.51 4.81
N SER A 184 8.73 17.42 3.49
CA SER A 184 7.40 17.32 2.87
C SER A 184 6.93 15.89 2.59
N ILE A 185 7.70 14.86 2.96
CA ILE A 185 7.27 13.46 3.03
C ILE A 185 7.61 12.94 4.42
N GLU A 186 6.60 12.95 5.29
CA GLU A 186 6.73 12.38 6.63
C GLU A 186 6.26 10.93 6.61
N THR A 187 7.18 9.99 6.80
CA THR A 187 6.82 8.60 7.05
C THR A 187 6.52 8.43 8.54
N VAL A 188 5.24 8.32 8.89
CA VAL A 188 4.81 7.96 10.23
C VAL A 188 4.67 6.45 10.31
N ARG A 189 5.31 5.87 11.33
CA ARG A 189 5.33 4.44 11.55
C ARG A 189 4.63 4.09 12.88
N VAL A 190 3.57 3.29 12.82
CA VAL A 190 2.71 2.96 13.98
C VAL A 190 2.70 1.44 14.19
N GLY A 191 3.10 0.95 15.37
CA GLY A 191 3.21 -0.48 15.70
C GLY A 191 3.73 -0.72 17.12
N SER A 192 3.64 -1.96 17.61
CA SER A 192 3.87 -2.28 19.04
C SER A 192 5.32 -2.22 19.52
N GLU A 193 6.32 -2.21 18.64
CA GLU A 193 7.74 -1.86 18.90
C GLU A 193 8.42 -1.39 17.60
N PRO A 194 9.53 -0.61 17.63
CA PRO A 194 10.08 0.03 16.44
C PRO A 194 10.82 -1.00 15.57
N TRP A 195 10.49 -1.04 14.29
CA TRP A 195 11.21 -1.72 13.21
C TRP A 195 12.69 -1.42 13.11
#